data_AF-A0A7L2SUK5-F1
#
_entry.id   AF-A0A7L2SUK5-F1
#
_cell.length_a   1.000
_cell.length_b   1.000
_cell.length_c   1.000
_cell.angle_alpha   90.00
_cell.angle_beta   90.00
_cell.angle_gamma   90.00
#
_symmetry.space_group_name_H-M   'P 1'
#
loop_
_entity.id
_entity.type
_entity.pdbx_description
1 polymer ?
#
loop_
_entity_poly.entity_id
_entity_poly.type
_entity_poly.pdbx_seq_one_letter_code
_entity_poly.pdbx_strand_id
1 'polypeptide(L)'
;QAFLSVTSILSVAVFRDRFVLEDLVEEMRKQSPALSFGPLQPDGHIAVQGPFPALRGLREFLLLKAKSLSEEDRREAKSHQRPRRKAQEHRGASETRNSLREAPGGKQVVVLDTDIYLYMRRFYPATFQANDAVVSAVADGDITTVCVESAGRKAGAAQALRVKKAMEVCSVKLQKVLRKERLCFRESGAGQKQRCRGLCERLKPRYPNVLIVPYDSHVDVVGSSADVGRFAEEVRS
;
A
#
# COMPACT_ATOMS: atom_id res chain seq x y z
N GLN A 1 -11.99 8.56 12.18
CA GLN A 1 -11.00 7.46 12.13
C GLN A 1 -9.95 7.75 11.05
N ALA A 2 -8.67 7.42 11.28
CA ALA A 2 -7.62 7.48 10.26
C ALA A 2 -7.64 6.20 9.42
N PHE A 3 -7.22 6.28 8.15
CA PHE A 3 -7.11 5.11 7.26
C PHE A 3 -6.08 4.09 7.77
N LEU A 4 -6.16 2.87 7.24
CA LEU A 4 -5.35 1.74 7.66
C LEU A 4 -3.87 2.08 7.85
N SER A 5 -3.42 1.94 9.09
CA SER A 5 -2.02 1.92 9.49
C SER A 5 -1.67 0.49 9.87
N VAL A 6 -0.61 -0.05 9.27
CA VAL A 6 -0.14 -1.41 9.50
C VAL A 6 1.12 -1.35 10.35
N THR A 7 1.21 -2.21 11.36
CA THR A 7 2.44 -2.44 12.11
C THR A 7 3.15 -3.68 11.56
N SER A 8 4.43 -3.55 11.25
CA SER A 8 5.27 -4.63 10.74
C SER A 8 6.55 -4.73 11.58
N ILE A 9 7.00 -5.95 11.84
CA ILE A 9 8.30 -6.20 12.47
C ILE A 9 9.32 -6.42 11.36
N LEU A 10 10.33 -5.56 11.32
CA LEU A 10 11.41 -5.62 10.35
C LEU A 10 12.69 -6.11 11.03
N SER A 11 13.36 -7.09 10.41
CA SER A 11 14.73 -7.45 10.80
C SER A 11 15.73 -6.69 9.92
N VAL A 12 16.60 -5.89 10.55
CA VAL A 12 17.73 -5.22 9.90
C VAL A 12 19.06 -5.89 10.23
N ALA A 13 19.05 -7.02 10.93
CA ALA A 13 20.26 -7.74 11.34
C ALA A 13 21.19 -8.10 10.16
N VAL A 14 20.63 -8.34 8.97
CA VAL A 14 21.39 -8.63 7.74
C VAL A 14 22.35 -7.51 7.32
N PHE A 15 22.15 -6.29 7.82
CA PHE A 15 23.00 -5.13 7.52
C PHE A 15 24.13 -4.94 8.52
N ARG A 16 24.14 -5.69 9.65
CA ARG A 16 25.04 -5.47 10.78
C ARG A 16 26.52 -5.61 10.43
N ASP A 17 26.85 -6.45 9.44
CA ASP A 17 28.23 -6.70 9.03
C ASP A 17 28.86 -5.50 8.28
N ARG A 18 28.04 -4.59 7.76
CA ARG A 18 28.49 -3.49 6.89
C ARG A 18 27.95 -2.11 7.28
N PHE A 19 26.93 -2.04 8.13
CA PHE A 19 26.33 -0.80 8.57
C PHE A 19 26.16 -0.76 10.08
N VAL A 20 26.34 0.43 10.66
CA VAL A 20 25.84 0.74 12.00
C VAL A 20 24.32 0.77 11.92
N LEU A 21 23.66 -0.10 12.68
CA LEU A 21 22.20 -0.31 12.56
C LEU A 21 21.43 0.96 12.97
N GLU A 22 21.95 1.71 13.93
CA GLU A 22 21.40 2.97 14.40
C GLU A 22 21.38 4.02 13.27
N ASP A 23 22.47 4.14 12.52
CA ASP A 23 22.57 5.07 11.38
C ASP A 23 21.63 4.66 10.25
N LEU A 24 21.51 3.35 9.99
CA LEU A 24 20.56 2.82 9.01
C LEU A 24 19.11 3.14 9.39
N VAL A 25 18.76 3.01 10.68
CA VAL A 25 17.43 3.37 11.18
C VAL A 25 17.16 4.87 11.05
N GLU A 26 18.15 5.72 11.31
CA GLU A 26 18.04 7.17 11.09
C GLU A 26 17.87 7.52 9.61
N GLU A 27 18.56 6.83 8.71
CA GLU A 27 18.36 7.00 7.27
C GLU A 27 16.95 6.54 6.84
N MET A 28 16.47 5.41 7.35
CA MET A 28 15.11 4.93 7.12
C MET A 28 14.05 5.95 7.56
N ARG A 29 14.24 6.57 8.74
CA ARG A 29 13.37 7.65 9.26
C ARG A 29 13.35 8.86 8.33
N LYS A 30 14.52 9.30 7.85
CA LYS A 30 14.65 10.42 6.91
C LYS A 30 13.98 10.13 5.57
N GLN A 31 14.12 8.91 5.06
CA GLN A 31 13.54 8.50 3.78
C GLN A 31 12.03 8.28 3.85
N SER A 32 11.51 7.86 5.00
CA SER A 32 10.11 7.51 5.19
C SER A 32 9.47 8.28 6.35
N PRO A 33 9.26 9.60 6.23
CA PRO A 33 8.71 10.43 7.31
C PRO A 33 7.25 10.11 7.66
N ALA A 34 6.56 9.36 6.80
CA ALA A 34 5.19 8.89 7.05
C ALA A 34 5.14 7.60 7.89
N LEU A 35 6.29 7.03 8.26
CA LEU A 35 6.40 5.84 9.11
C LEU A 35 6.85 6.22 10.52
N SER A 36 6.31 5.53 11.51
CA SER A 36 6.74 5.57 12.90
C SER A 36 7.59 4.35 13.20
N PHE A 37 8.77 4.58 13.78
CA PHE A 37 9.74 3.52 14.07
C PHE A 37 9.88 3.37 15.58
N GLY A 38 9.65 2.16 16.08
CA GLY A 38 9.88 1.78 17.46
C GLY A 38 11.37 1.69 17.80
N PRO A 39 11.70 1.27 19.03
CA PRO A 39 13.09 1.09 19.44
C PRO A 39 13.74 -0.07 18.67
N LEU A 40 14.98 0.13 18.23
CA LEU A 40 15.82 -0.93 17.67
C LEU A 40 16.18 -1.90 18.80
N GLN A 41 15.80 -3.16 18.62
CA GLN A 41 16.12 -4.23 19.56
C GLN A 41 17.56 -4.74 19.35
N PRO A 42 18.23 -5.28 20.39
CA PRO A 42 19.59 -5.80 20.29
C PRO A 42 19.76 -6.93 19.27
N ASP A 43 18.69 -7.66 18.96
CA ASP A 43 18.64 -8.72 17.96
C ASP A 43 18.47 -8.19 16.52
N GLY A 44 18.43 -6.87 16.35
CA GLY A 44 18.28 -6.21 15.06
C GLY A 44 16.84 -6.13 14.56
N HIS A 45 15.83 -6.38 15.41
CA HIS A 45 14.44 -6.16 15.05
C HIS A 45 13.97 -4.74 15.39
N ILE A 46 13.06 -4.21 14.57
CA ILE A 46 12.42 -2.93 14.80
C ILE A 46 10.95 -3.00 14.39
N ALA A 47 10.07 -2.48 15.24
CA ALA A 47 8.67 -2.31 14.90
C ALA A 47 8.50 -1.05 14.04
N VAL A 48 7.82 -1.16 12.91
CA VAL A 48 7.55 -0.05 12.00
C VAL A 48 6.05 0.03 11.77
N GLN A 49 5.47 1.19 12.02
CA GLN A 49 4.05 1.43 11.85
C GLN A 49 3.83 2.52 10.79
N GLY A 50 2.84 2.31 9.92
CA GLY A 50 2.37 3.38 9.05
C GLY A 50 1.55 2.85 7.87
N PRO A 51 1.25 3.72 6.89
CA PRO A 51 0.44 3.34 5.76
C PRO A 51 1.21 2.40 4.82
N PHE A 52 0.49 1.47 4.19
CA PHE A 52 1.07 0.44 3.31
C PHE A 52 1.99 1.01 2.19
N PRO A 53 1.66 2.13 1.50
CA PRO A 53 2.55 2.70 0.50
C PRO A 53 3.90 3.15 1.07
N ALA A 54 3.92 3.65 2.31
CA ALA A 54 5.16 4.07 2.97
C ALA A 54 6.00 2.85 3.37
N LEU A 55 5.38 1.78 3.89
CA LEU A 55 6.06 0.50 4.18
C LEU A 55 6.66 -0.13 2.91
N ARG A 56 5.96 0.00 1.79
CA ARG A 56 6.49 -0.43 0.49
C ARG A 56 7.71 0.39 0.06
N GLY A 57 7.66 1.71 0.19
CA GLY A 57 8.81 2.59 -0.09
C GLY A 57 10.02 2.21 0.75
N LEU A 58 9.81 1.94 2.04
CA LEU A 58 10.85 1.45 2.95
C LEU A 58 11.44 0.11 2.47
N ARG A 59 10.60 -0.84 2.05
CA ARG A 59 11.07 -2.11 1.47
C ARG A 59 11.93 -1.90 0.24
N GLU A 60 11.52 -1.04 -0.69
CA GLU A 60 12.27 -0.74 -1.91
C GLU A 60 13.63 -0.09 -1.59
N PHE A 61 13.67 0.84 -0.63
CA PHE A 61 14.91 1.43 -0.11
C PHE A 61 15.87 0.36 0.47
N LEU A 62 15.36 -0.52 1.34
CA LEU A 62 16.17 -1.57 1.95
C LEU A 62 16.69 -2.58 0.93
N LEU A 63 15.90 -2.91 -0.10
CA LEU A 63 16.34 -3.75 -1.20
C LEU A 63 17.48 -3.11 -2.00
N LEU A 64 17.45 -1.79 -2.21
CA LEU A 64 18.54 -1.07 -2.86
C LEU A 64 19.82 -1.12 -2.02
N LYS A 65 19.71 -0.90 -0.70
CA LYS A 65 20.83 -1.02 0.24
C LYS A 65 21.42 -2.44 0.22
N ALA A 66 20.58 -3.47 0.24
CA ALA A 66 21.04 -4.86 0.19
C ALA A 66 21.76 -5.18 -1.14
N LYS A 67 21.27 -4.65 -2.27
CA LYS A 67 21.92 -4.84 -3.58
C LYS A 67 23.30 -4.17 -3.65
N SER A 68 23.48 -3.00 -3.04
CA SER A 68 24.81 -2.38 -2.99
C SER A 68 25.84 -3.25 -2.26
N LEU A 69 25.43 -4.02 -1.24
CA LEU A 69 26.33 -4.95 -0.54
C LEU A 69 26.82 -6.05 -1.47
N SER A 70 25.91 -6.67 -2.23
CA SER A 70 26.25 -7.80 -3.11
C SER A 70 27.16 -7.42 -4.28
N GLU A 71 27.14 -6.17 -4.75
CA GLU A 71 28.00 -5.72 -5.84
C GLU A 71 29.41 -5.35 -5.35
N GLU A 72 29.54 -4.92 -4.09
CA GLU A 72 30.83 -4.64 -3.45
C GLU A 72 31.59 -5.94 -3.12
N ASP A 73 30.90 -6.96 -2.61
CA ASP A 73 31.45 -8.34 -2.48
C ASP A 73 31.99 -8.89 -3.82
N ARG A 74 31.33 -8.54 -4.94
CA ARG A 74 31.75 -8.95 -6.29
C ARG A 74 32.96 -8.19 -6.83
N ARG A 75 33.22 -6.97 -6.34
CA ARG A 75 34.41 -6.19 -6.71
C ARG A 75 35.63 -6.68 -5.93
N GLU A 76 35.46 -7.04 -4.65
CA GLU A 76 36.51 -7.65 -3.83
C GLU A 76 36.88 -9.06 -4.31
N ALA A 77 35.89 -9.88 -4.70
CA ALA A 77 36.13 -11.22 -5.26
C ALA A 77 36.87 -11.23 -6.62
N LYS A 78 36.88 -10.10 -7.36
CA LYS A 78 37.60 -9.97 -8.64
C LYS A 78 39.04 -9.48 -8.49
N SER A 79 39.46 -9.05 -7.29
CA SER A 79 40.84 -8.61 -7.02
C SER A 79 41.82 -9.77 -6.80
N HIS A 80 41.32 -10.97 -6.51
CA HIS A 80 42.13 -12.15 -6.20
C HIS A 80 41.94 -13.28 -7.22
N GLN A 81 42.33 -13.05 -8.48
CA GLN A 81 42.50 -14.14 -9.45
C GLN A 81 43.97 -14.32 -9.83
N ARG A 82 44.65 -15.24 -9.13
CA ARG A 82 45.80 -15.97 -9.70
C ARG A 82 45.28 -17.25 -10.37
N PRO A 83 45.79 -17.64 -11.55
CA PRO A 83 45.22 -18.75 -12.31
C PRO A 83 45.88 -20.08 -11.89
N ARG A 84 45.09 -21.10 -11.52
CA ARG A 84 45.51 -22.50 -11.69
C ARG A 84 44.35 -23.53 -11.66
N ARG A 85 44.10 -24.07 -12.86
CA ARG A 85 43.79 -25.46 -13.27
C ARG A 85 42.75 -26.33 -12.51
N LYS A 86 41.64 -26.57 -13.22
CA LYS A 86 40.84 -27.81 -13.49
C LYS A 86 40.90 -29.01 -12.51
N ALA A 87 39.71 -29.43 -12.02
CA ALA A 87 39.11 -30.79 -12.03
C ALA A 87 37.79 -30.77 -11.21
N GLN A 88 36.63 -30.73 -11.86
CA GLN A 88 35.67 -31.83 -12.13
C GLN A 88 34.73 -32.21 -10.96
N GLU A 89 33.44 -31.91 -11.22
CA GLU A 89 32.16 -32.51 -10.79
C GLU A 89 32.06 -33.27 -9.45
N HIS A 90 31.05 -32.91 -8.65
CA HIS A 90 29.93 -33.81 -8.35
C HIS A 90 28.71 -33.08 -7.77
N ARG A 91 27.55 -33.67 -8.07
CA ARG A 91 26.15 -33.25 -7.86
C ARG A 91 25.79 -32.73 -6.46
N GLY A 92 24.81 -31.84 -6.39
CA GLY A 92 23.89 -31.78 -5.25
C GLY A 92 23.09 -30.48 -5.12
N ALA A 93 21.76 -30.63 -5.13
CA ALA A 93 20.76 -29.68 -4.62
C ALA A 93 20.59 -28.34 -5.35
N SER A 94 19.67 -28.37 -6.33
CA SER A 94 18.91 -27.20 -6.75
C SER A 94 18.04 -26.72 -5.58
N GLU A 95 18.59 -25.88 -4.71
CA GLU A 95 17.80 -25.12 -3.76
C GLU A 95 17.20 -23.91 -4.47
N THR A 96 15.91 -24.06 -4.74
CA THR A 96 14.97 -23.09 -5.28
C THR A 96 15.06 -21.79 -4.49
N ARG A 97 15.96 -20.89 -4.93
CA ARG A 97 15.87 -19.48 -4.59
C ARG A 97 14.52 -18.98 -5.11
N ASN A 98 13.60 -18.78 -4.17
CA ASN A 98 12.41 -17.94 -4.32
C ASN A 98 12.85 -16.51 -4.64
N SER A 99 13.38 -16.31 -5.84
CA SER A 99 13.17 -15.07 -6.56
C SER A 99 11.65 -14.99 -6.71
N LEU A 100 11.05 -14.03 -6.02
CA LEU A 100 9.69 -13.60 -6.29
C LEU A 100 9.68 -13.20 -7.76
N ARG A 101 9.32 -14.18 -8.60
CA ARG A 101 9.23 -14.07 -10.03
C ARG A 101 8.21 -12.97 -10.25
N GLU A 102 8.66 -11.80 -10.70
CA GLU A 102 7.76 -10.87 -11.38
C GLU A 102 7.02 -11.73 -12.41
N ALA A 103 5.70 -11.82 -12.24
CA ALA A 103 4.91 -12.72 -13.04
C ALA A 103 5.17 -12.41 -14.52
N PRO A 104 5.39 -13.44 -15.36
CA PRO A 104 5.65 -13.23 -16.77
C PRO A 104 4.38 -12.67 -17.41
N GLY A 105 4.36 -11.35 -17.61
CA GLY A 105 3.38 -10.66 -18.44
C GLY A 105 2.57 -9.61 -17.69
N GLY A 106 2.79 -8.33 -18.01
CA GLY A 106 1.81 -7.23 -18.07
C GLY A 106 0.93 -6.91 -16.85
N LYS A 107 0.92 -7.71 -15.79
CA LYS A 107 0.01 -7.65 -14.66
C LYS A 107 0.66 -6.89 -13.52
N GLN A 108 -0.02 -5.84 -13.08
CA GLN A 108 0.40 -4.98 -11.98
C GLN A 108 -0.61 -5.12 -10.84
N VAL A 109 -0.13 -5.19 -9.61
CA VAL A 109 -0.99 -5.33 -8.43
C VAL A 109 -0.78 -4.13 -7.52
N VAL A 110 -1.88 -3.56 -7.03
CA VAL A 110 -1.91 -2.48 -6.05
C VAL A 110 -2.80 -2.89 -4.89
N VAL A 111 -2.33 -2.67 -3.67
CA VAL A 111 -3.10 -2.91 -2.45
C VAL A 111 -3.47 -1.55 -1.87
N LEU A 112 -4.77 -1.34 -1.66
CA LEU A 112 -5.34 -0.09 -1.18
C LEU A 112 -6.18 -0.34 0.08
N ASP A 113 -6.33 0.68 0.90
CA ASP A 113 -7.42 0.74 1.89
C ASP A 113 -8.77 0.75 1.13
N THR A 114 -9.74 -0.05 1.58
CA THR A 114 -11.03 -0.25 0.91
C THR A 114 -11.80 1.05 0.77
N ASP A 115 -11.83 1.89 1.81
CA ASP A 115 -12.54 3.17 1.75
C ASP A 115 -11.88 4.13 0.76
N ILE A 116 -10.54 4.10 0.68
CA ILE A 116 -9.78 4.88 -0.31
C ILE A 116 -10.04 4.37 -1.73
N TYR A 117 -10.05 3.06 -1.93
CA TYR A 117 -10.37 2.47 -3.22
C TYR A 117 -11.78 2.89 -3.68
N LEU A 118 -12.79 2.79 -2.81
CA LEU A 118 -14.16 3.19 -3.11
C LEU A 118 -14.25 4.68 -3.41
N TYR A 119 -13.55 5.52 -2.64
CA TYR A 119 -13.51 6.96 -2.85
C TYR A 119 -12.85 7.32 -4.18
N MET A 120 -11.70 6.72 -4.50
CA MET A 120 -11.02 6.88 -5.79
C MET A 120 -11.92 6.47 -6.94
N ARG A 121 -12.57 5.30 -6.85
CA ARG A 121 -13.45 4.78 -7.91
C ARG A 121 -14.61 5.71 -8.19
N ARG A 122 -15.12 6.40 -7.16
CA ARG A 122 -16.25 7.33 -7.28
C ARG A 122 -15.84 8.70 -7.82
N PHE A 123 -14.78 9.30 -7.27
CA PHE A 123 -14.44 10.70 -7.52
C PHE A 123 -13.23 10.92 -8.43
N TYR A 124 -12.40 9.89 -8.61
CA TYR A 124 -11.22 9.90 -9.47
C TYR A 124 -11.23 8.72 -10.46
N PRO A 125 -12.30 8.51 -11.25
CA PRO A 125 -12.39 7.38 -12.17
C PRO A 125 -11.25 7.37 -13.20
N ALA A 126 -10.73 8.55 -13.57
CA ALA A 126 -9.58 8.70 -14.47
C ALA A 126 -8.31 8.00 -13.95
N THR A 127 -8.16 7.80 -12.64
CA THR A 127 -7.01 7.09 -12.06
C THR A 127 -6.99 5.60 -12.43
N PHE A 128 -8.14 5.05 -12.83
CA PHE A 128 -8.29 3.67 -13.29
C PHE A 128 -8.31 3.55 -14.82
N GLN A 129 -8.32 4.67 -15.54
CA GLN A 129 -8.44 4.66 -17.00
C GLN A 129 -7.07 4.54 -17.65
N ALA A 130 -6.98 3.54 -18.53
CA ALA A 130 -5.96 3.45 -19.55
C ALA A 130 -6.60 2.82 -20.77
N ASN A 131 -6.37 3.42 -21.94
CA ASN A 131 -6.61 2.75 -23.20
C ASN A 131 -5.84 1.42 -23.14
N ASP A 132 -6.56 0.32 -23.26
CA ASP A 132 -6.01 -1.04 -23.21
C ASP A 132 -5.51 -1.53 -21.84
N ALA A 133 -6.18 -1.20 -20.73
CA ALA A 133 -5.97 -1.90 -19.46
C ALA A 133 -7.30 -2.36 -18.82
N VAL A 134 -7.34 -3.61 -18.38
CA VAL A 134 -8.43 -4.19 -17.59
C VAL A 134 -8.07 -4.05 -16.12
N VAL A 135 -8.97 -3.43 -15.35
CA VAL A 135 -8.82 -3.30 -13.90
C VAL A 135 -9.85 -4.19 -13.21
N SER A 136 -9.38 -5.09 -12.34
CA SER A 136 -10.22 -5.92 -11.48
C SER A 136 -9.83 -5.70 -10.02
N ALA A 137 -10.76 -5.84 -9.10
CA ALA A 137 -10.52 -5.59 -7.68
C ALA A 137 -11.23 -6.64 -6.82
N VAL A 138 -10.54 -7.09 -5.77
CA VAL A 138 -11.06 -7.98 -4.74
C VAL A 138 -10.91 -7.28 -3.40
N ALA A 139 -12.03 -7.05 -2.72
CA ALA A 139 -12.05 -6.50 -1.38
C ALA A 139 -11.97 -7.65 -0.35
N ASP A 140 -11.13 -7.47 0.64
CA ASP A 140 -10.94 -8.34 1.80
C ASP A 140 -10.90 -7.47 3.06
N GLY A 141 -12.07 -7.30 3.69
CA GLY A 141 -12.27 -6.40 4.81
C GLY A 141 -11.85 -4.96 4.47
N ASP A 142 -10.93 -4.42 5.28
CA ASP A 142 -10.46 -3.05 5.15
C ASP A 142 -9.45 -2.85 4.00
N ILE A 143 -9.05 -3.93 3.31
CA ILE A 143 -8.08 -3.88 2.21
C ILE A 143 -8.76 -4.26 0.90
N THR A 144 -8.42 -3.56 -0.18
CA THR A 144 -8.78 -3.93 -1.54
C THR A 144 -7.53 -4.17 -2.38
N THR A 145 -7.41 -5.37 -2.95
CA THR A 145 -6.36 -5.72 -3.91
C THR A 145 -6.88 -5.47 -5.32
N VAL A 146 -6.23 -4.57 -6.04
CA VAL A 146 -6.55 -4.20 -7.41
C VAL A 146 -5.49 -4.76 -8.37
N CYS A 147 -5.94 -5.58 -9.32
CA CYS A 147 -5.14 -6.09 -10.42
C CYS A 147 -5.38 -5.25 -11.67
N VAL A 148 -4.30 -4.79 -12.29
CA VAL A 148 -4.29 -4.07 -13.55
C VAL A 148 -3.58 -4.93 -14.59
N GLU A 149 -4.28 -5.31 -15.63
CA GLU A 149 -3.78 -6.16 -16.71
C GLU A 149 -3.83 -5.39 -18.02
N SER A 150 -2.75 -5.43 -18.82
CA SER A 150 -2.79 -4.89 -20.17
C SER A 150 -3.73 -5.70 -21.09
N ALA A 151 -4.61 -5.02 -21.83
CA ALA A 151 -5.62 -5.62 -22.69
C ALA A 151 -5.08 -6.17 -24.03
N GLY A 152 -3.76 -6.32 -24.20
CA GLY A 152 -3.20 -6.90 -25.41
C GLY A 152 -1.69 -7.14 -25.34
N ARG A 153 -1.18 -8.04 -26.19
CA ARG A 153 0.26 -8.40 -26.27
C ARG A 153 1.17 -7.24 -26.64
N LYS A 154 0.63 -6.15 -27.20
CA LYS A 154 1.36 -4.93 -27.62
C LYS A 154 1.15 -3.71 -26.71
N ALA A 155 0.06 -3.67 -25.95
CA ALA A 155 -0.19 -2.62 -24.95
C ALA A 155 0.74 -2.90 -23.75
N GLY A 156 1.97 -2.42 -23.84
CA GLY A 156 3.07 -2.85 -22.99
C GLY A 156 2.80 -2.69 -21.49
N ALA A 157 3.49 -3.49 -20.69
CA ALA A 157 3.52 -3.43 -19.22
C ALA A 157 3.70 -2.00 -18.65
N ALA A 158 4.24 -1.08 -19.46
CA ALA A 158 4.32 0.35 -19.16
C ALA A 158 2.96 1.00 -18.85
N GLN A 159 1.87 0.61 -19.53
CA GLN A 159 0.55 1.22 -19.32
C GLN A 159 -0.08 0.74 -18.01
N ALA A 160 -0.07 -0.57 -17.74
CA ALA A 160 -0.48 -1.12 -16.45
C ALA A 160 0.35 -0.51 -15.30
N LEU A 161 1.65 -0.28 -15.51
CA LEU A 161 2.52 0.36 -14.53
C LEU A 161 2.16 1.83 -14.30
N ARG A 162 1.76 2.58 -15.34
CA ARG A 162 1.29 3.96 -15.19
C ARG A 162 0.02 4.04 -14.37
N VAL A 163 -0.97 3.19 -14.64
CA VAL A 163 -2.22 3.12 -13.86
C VAL A 163 -1.90 2.78 -12.41
N LYS A 164 -1.08 1.74 -12.18
CA LYS A 164 -0.63 1.38 -10.84
C LYS A 164 0.01 2.56 -10.10
N LYS A 165 0.97 3.26 -10.74
CA LYS A 165 1.62 4.43 -10.12
C LYS A 165 0.63 5.56 -9.85
N ALA A 166 -0.30 5.83 -10.76
CA ALA A 166 -1.34 6.84 -10.57
C ALA A 166 -2.22 6.50 -9.37
N MET A 167 -2.59 5.23 -9.21
CA MET A 167 -3.35 4.75 -8.04
C MET A 167 -2.57 4.90 -6.74
N GLU A 168 -1.29 4.51 -6.71
CA GLU A 168 -0.41 4.64 -5.55
C GLU A 168 -0.20 6.10 -5.13
N VAL A 169 0.01 7.00 -6.10
CA VAL A 169 0.16 8.44 -5.82
C VAL A 169 -1.15 9.04 -5.32
N CYS A 170 -2.28 8.67 -5.92
CA CYS A 170 -3.59 9.15 -5.50
C CYS A 170 -3.92 8.66 -4.08
N SER A 171 -3.66 7.39 -3.78
CA SER A 171 -3.97 6.81 -2.47
C SER A 171 -3.20 7.50 -1.35
N VAL A 172 -1.91 7.78 -1.53
CA VAL A 172 -1.09 8.51 -0.55
C VAL A 172 -1.63 9.92 -0.29
N LYS A 173 -2.12 10.62 -1.33
CA LYS A 173 -2.75 11.93 -1.16
C LYS A 173 -4.05 11.82 -0.38
N LEU A 174 -4.90 10.86 -0.73
CA LEU A 174 -6.20 10.65 -0.11
C LEU A 174 -6.11 10.20 1.35
N GLN A 175 -5.12 9.36 1.69
CA GLN A 175 -4.83 8.96 3.08
C GLN A 175 -4.64 10.15 4.02
N LYS A 176 -4.06 11.25 3.52
CA LYS A 176 -3.79 12.44 4.33
C LYS A 176 -5.04 13.28 4.56
N VAL A 177 -5.85 13.45 3.52
CA VAL A 177 -6.95 14.44 3.51
C VAL A 177 -8.29 13.87 3.95
N LEU A 178 -8.55 12.60 3.65
CA LEU A 178 -9.84 12.01 3.92
C LEU A 178 -9.97 11.64 5.40
N ARG A 179 -11.21 11.56 5.88
CA ARG A 179 -11.59 11.06 7.19
C ARG A 179 -12.79 10.17 7.02
N LYS A 180 -12.90 9.21 7.93
CA LYS A 180 -14.04 8.30 8.02
C LYS A 180 -14.78 8.54 9.33
N GLU A 181 -16.10 8.63 9.24
CA GLU A 181 -17.01 8.68 10.38
C GLU A 181 -18.13 7.66 10.21
N ARG A 182 -18.39 6.92 11.29
CA ARG A 182 -19.43 5.90 11.33
C ARG A 182 -20.68 6.45 11.99
N LEU A 183 -21.79 6.44 11.27
CA LEU A 183 -23.10 6.80 11.76
C LEU A 183 -23.87 5.52 12.11
N CYS A 184 -23.83 5.14 13.38
CA CYS A 184 -24.55 3.97 13.88
C CYS A 184 -26.05 4.23 13.99
N PHE A 185 -26.86 3.23 13.64
CA PHE A 185 -28.26 3.20 14.03
C PHE A 185 -28.30 2.72 15.49
N ARG A 186 -28.20 3.63 16.47
CA ARG A 186 -28.30 3.23 17.88
C ARG A 186 -29.67 2.58 18.10
N GLU A 187 -29.67 1.30 18.45
CA GLU A 187 -30.81 0.52 18.98
C GLU A 187 -32.19 0.94 18.45
N SER A 188 -32.51 0.68 17.19
CA SER A 188 -33.86 0.99 16.69
C SER A 188 -34.19 0.31 15.38
N GLY A 189 -35.44 -0.15 15.28
CA GLY A 189 -35.96 -0.99 14.21
C GLY A 189 -35.90 -0.39 12.80
N ALA A 190 -36.42 -1.14 11.82
CA ALA A 190 -36.32 -0.85 10.39
C ALA A 190 -36.63 0.62 9.98
N GLY A 191 -37.48 1.32 10.73
CA GLY A 191 -37.80 2.74 10.53
C GLY A 191 -36.62 3.70 10.72
N GLN A 192 -35.73 3.52 11.70
CA GLN A 192 -34.62 4.45 11.92
C GLN A 192 -33.51 4.25 10.86
N LYS A 193 -33.22 3.01 10.47
CA LYS A 193 -32.32 2.68 9.34
C LYS A 193 -32.79 3.36 8.06
N GLN A 194 -34.08 3.26 7.75
CA GLN A 194 -34.65 3.89 6.55
C GLN A 194 -34.62 5.42 6.63
N ARG A 195 -34.88 6.01 7.80
CA ARG A 195 -34.78 7.46 8.02
C ARG A 195 -33.35 7.97 7.79
N CYS A 196 -32.36 7.32 8.40
CA CYS A 196 -30.96 7.73 8.25
C CYS A 196 -30.49 7.62 6.79
N ARG A 197 -30.84 6.53 6.10
CA ARG A 197 -30.55 6.38 4.66
C ARG A 197 -31.22 7.47 3.81
N GLY A 198 -32.48 7.79 4.11
CA GLY A 198 -33.22 8.86 3.43
C GLY A 198 -32.60 10.24 3.65
N LEU A 199 -32.16 10.54 4.88
CA LEU A 199 -31.43 11.78 5.18
C LEU A 199 -30.10 11.86 4.43
N CYS A 200 -29.34 10.76 4.40
CA CYS A 200 -28.08 10.69 3.68
C CYS A 200 -28.26 11.00 2.19
N GLU A 201 -29.26 10.42 1.52
CA GLU A 201 -29.54 10.71 0.10
C GLU A 201 -30.02 12.15 -0.13
N ARG A 202 -30.77 12.74 0.81
CA ARG A 202 -31.17 14.15 0.73
C ARG A 202 -30.00 15.12 0.88
N LEU A 203 -29.00 14.77 1.69
CA LEU A 203 -27.83 15.62 1.95
C LEU A 203 -26.76 15.50 0.88
N LYS A 204 -26.72 14.39 0.15
CA LYS A 204 -25.74 14.08 -0.89
C LYS A 204 -25.50 15.21 -1.92
N PRO A 205 -26.51 15.95 -2.43
CA PRO A 205 -26.27 17.05 -3.35
C PRO A 205 -25.50 18.24 -2.72
N ARG A 206 -25.65 18.45 -1.41
CA ARG A 206 -24.94 19.50 -0.66
C ARG A 206 -23.50 19.14 -0.35
N TYR A 207 -23.18 17.85 -0.36
CA TYR A 207 -21.87 17.30 -0.03
C TYR A 207 -21.33 16.43 -1.18
N PRO A 208 -21.03 17.03 -2.35
CA PRO A 208 -20.73 16.29 -3.57
C PRO A 208 -19.44 15.46 -3.48
N ASN A 209 -18.53 15.79 -2.54
CA ASN A 209 -17.27 15.08 -2.32
C ASN A 209 -17.32 14.11 -1.13
N VAL A 210 -18.52 13.80 -0.62
CA VAL A 210 -18.69 12.83 0.46
C VAL A 210 -19.16 11.50 -0.12
N LEU A 211 -18.37 10.45 0.12
CA LEU A 211 -18.74 9.08 -0.14
C LEU A 211 -19.59 8.56 1.03
N ILE A 212 -20.73 7.98 0.70
CA ILE A 212 -21.64 7.34 1.65
C ILE A 212 -21.61 5.84 1.36
N VAL A 213 -21.15 5.04 2.32
CA VAL A 213 -21.03 3.58 2.23
C VAL A 213 -22.04 2.95 3.19
N PRO A 214 -23.18 2.45 2.70
CA PRO A 214 -24.19 1.85 3.55
C PRO A 214 -23.78 0.44 3.98
N TYR A 215 -23.95 0.13 5.27
CA TYR A 215 -23.87 -1.21 5.85
C TYR A 215 -25.19 -1.57 6.54
N ASP A 216 -25.30 -2.82 6.98
CA ASP A 216 -26.52 -3.28 7.62
C ASP A 216 -26.79 -2.64 8.99
N SER A 217 -25.71 -2.40 9.75
CA SER A 217 -25.76 -1.85 11.10
C SER A 217 -25.42 -0.36 11.20
N HIS A 218 -24.86 0.24 10.15
CA HIS A 218 -24.41 1.63 10.16
C HIS A 218 -24.26 2.19 8.74
N VAL A 219 -23.97 3.48 8.64
CA VAL A 219 -23.49 4.12 7.43
C VAL A 219 -22.10 4.67 7.70
N ASP A 220 -21.12 4.33 6.87
CA ASP A 220 -19.81 4.97 6.90
C ASP A 220 -19.81 6.16 5.93
N VAL A 221 -19.28 7.28 6.39
CA VAL A 221 -19.17 8.53 5.65
C VAL A 221 -17.69 8.85 5.49
N VAL A 222 -17.25 9.02 4.25
CA VAL A 222 -15.83 9.24 3.90
C VAL A 222 -15.69 10.50 3.05
N GLY A 223 -14.82 11.42 3.46
CA GLY A 223 -14.65 12.72 2.80
C GLY A 223 -13.61 13.57 3.50
N SER A 224 -13.52 14.86 3.15
CA SER A 224 -12.66 15.79 3.91
C SER A 224 -13.14 15.91 5.36
N SER A 225 -12.24 16.24 6.30
CA SER A 225 -12.63 16.39 7.71
C SER A 225 -13.76 17.41 7.91
N ALA A 226 -13.76 18.50 7.15
CA ALA A 226 -14.77 19.55 7.25
C ALA A 226 -16.13 19.11 6.69
N ASP A 227 -16.14 18.35 5.61
CA ASP A 227 -17.39 17.90 4.99
C ASP A 227 -18.00 16.73 5.75
N VAL A 228 -17.17 15.79 6.22
CA VAL A 228 -17.63 14.66 7.03
C VAL A 228 -18.23 15.14 8.36
N GLY A 229 -17.57 16.07 9.05
CA GLY A 229 -18.07 16.62 10.31
C GLY A 229 -19.44 17.30 10.14
N ARG A 230 -19.56 18.21 9.17
CA ARG A 230 -20.83 18.91 8.91
C ARG A 230 -21.92 17.97 8.44
N PHE A 231 -21.60 17.01 7.56
CA PHE A 231 -22.56 16.00 7.13
C PHE A 231 -23.08 15.19 8.31
N ALA A 232 -22.19 14.74 9.20
CA ALA A 232 -22.55 13.95 10.37
C ALA A 232 -23.39 14.74 11.38
N GLU A 233 -23.11 16.03 11.58
CA GLU A 233 -23.94 16.93 12.40
C GLU A 233 -25.35 17.09 11.83
N GLU A 234 -25.48 17.30 10.51
CA GLU A 234 -26.79 17.44 9.86
C GLU A 234 -27.61 16.14 9.89
N VAL A 235 -26.98 14.96 9.89
CA VAL A 235 -27.70 13.69 10.03
C VAL A 235 -28.16 13.43 11.47
N ARG A 236 -27.44 13.98 12.47
CA ARG A 236 -27.76 13.82 13.90
C ARG A 236 -28.76 14.85 14.43
N SER A 237 -28.94 15.95 13.71
CA SER A 237 -29.91 17.02 14.04
C SER A 237 -31.35 16.58 13.75
#